data_AF-A0A4Q2Y4A0-F1
#
_entry.id   AF-A0A4Q2Y4A0-F1
#
_cell.length_a   1.000
_cell.length_b   1.000
_cell.length_c   1.000
_cell.angle_alpha   90.00
_cell.angle_beta   90.00
_cell.angle_gamma   90.00
#
_symmetry.space_group_name_H-M   'P 1'
#
loop_
_entity.id
_entity.type
_entity.pdbx_description
1 polymer ?
#
loop_
_entity_poly.entity_id
_entity_poly.type
_entity_poly.pdbx_seq_one_letter_code
_entity_poly.pdbx_strand_id
1 'polypeptide(L)'
;MSAGDDDFALLGLPRRAALTADEVRAAFQKAAAAVHPDHAADAEEKERRTARFTRMNEASARLSTTPTRLRRLLSLEYPDHAAAGRTVVMDEALVSLFTQVGGAVQAAAQWAGKQRGAASFLAKAALAGQEMLAREGLEAAGESIRSALDRQQDALAEIDRRREANQPVDDELATLAQRAAFLEKWQVQLQSAWAGMFAALD
;
A
#
# COMPACT_ATOMS: atom_id res chain seq x y z
N MET A 1 -6.34 -20.47 -21.13
CA MET A 1 -5.89 -19.51 -20.10
C MET A 1 -4.48 -19.93 -19.70
N SER A 2 -3.46 -19.11 -19.99
CA SER A 2 -2.07 -19.51 -19.74
C SER A 2 -1.87 -19.77 -18.25
N ALA A 3 -1.29 -20.92 -17.91
CA ALA A 3 -0.87 -21.32 -16.57
C ALA A 3 0.40 -20.59 -16.06
N GLY A 4 0.80 -19.49 -16.71
CA GLY A 4 1.76 -18.51 -16.18
C GLY A 4 1.03 -17.19 -15.95
N ASP A 5 1.00 -16.58 -14.77
CA ASP A 5 1.85 -16.75 -13.60
C ASP A 5 1.01 -16.49 -12.35
N ASP A 6 0.48 -17.53 -11.71
CA ASP A 6 -0.07 -17.36 -10.37
C ASP A 6 1.06 -16.92 -9.43
N ASP A 7 1.11 -15.61 -9.13
CA ASP A 7 2.16 -14.99 -8.33
C ASP A 7 2.24 -15.62 -6.92
N PHE A 8 1.10 -16.05 -6.36
CA PHE A 8 1.06 -16.71 -5.06
C PHE A 8 1.71 -18.09 -5.15
N ALA A 9 1.31 -18.89 -6.14
CA ALA A 9 1.88 -20.22 -6.35
C ALA A 9 3.39 -20.17 -6.69
N LEU A 10 3.82 -19.15 -7.44
CA LEU A 10 5.23 -18.97 -7.81
C LEU A 10 6.14 -18.74 -6.59
N LEU A 11 5.61 -18.09 -5.54
CA LEU A 11 6.30 -17.90 -4.27
C LEU A 11 5.98 -18.98 -3.22
N GLY A 12 5.13 -19.96 -3.56
CA GLY A 12 4.68 -20.99 -2.61
C GLY A 12 3.77 -20.44 -1.50
N LEU A 13 3.06 -19.34 -1.76
CA LEU A 13 2.10 -18.72 -0.85
C LEU A 13 0.68 -19.21 -1.14
N PRO A 14 -0.18 -19.32 -0.12
CA PRO A 14 -1.61 -19.49 -0.35
C PRO A 14 -2.20 -18.19 -0.93
N ARG A 15 -3.27 -18.31 -1.73
CA ARG A 15 -4.03 -17.18 -2.26
C ARG A 15 -4.86 -16.51 -1.16
N ARG A 16 -4.20 -15.71 -0.32
CA ARG A 16 -4.77 -15.00 0.83
C ARG A 16 -4.70 -13.49 0.64
N ALA A 17 -5.74 -12.81 1.07
CA ALA A 17 -5.86 -11.36 1.06
C ALA A 17 -4.98 -10.72 2.16
N ALA A 18 -4.97 -11.31 3.35
CA ALA A 18 -4.38 -10.77 4.57
C ALA A 18 -2.87 -11.02 4.73
N LEU A 19 -2.15 -11.41 3.67
CA LEU A 19 -0.69 -11.57 3.74
C LEU A 19 0.00 -10.24 4.07
N THR A 20 1.05 -10.28 4.87
CA THR A 20 1.90 -9.13 5.17
C THR A 20 3.05 -9.02 4.16
N ALA A 21 3.63 -7.82 4.02
CA ALA A 21 4.80 -7.61 3.18
C ALA A 21 6.00 -8.46 3.63
N ASP A 22 6.12 -8.71 4.93
CA ASP A 22 7.18 -9.54 5.50
C ASP A 22 6.98 -11.03 5.19
N GLU A 23 5.74 -11.53 5.24
CA GLU A 23 5.43 -12.89 4.79
C GLU A 23 5.78 -13.09 3.31
N VAL A 24 5.44 -12.12 2.45
CA VAL A 24 5.76 -12.16 1.01
C VAL A 24 7.28 -12.13 0.81
N ARG A 25 8.00 -11.25 1.51
CA ARG A 25 9.45 -11.15 1.45
C ARG A 25 10.13 -12.44 1.90
N ALA A 26 9.69 -13.02 3.01
CA ALA A 26 10.23 -14.28 3.52
C ALA A 26 9.99 -15.44 2.56
N ALA A 27 8.79 -15.52 1.95
CA ALA A 27 8.48 -16.52 0.94
C ALA A 27 9.36 -16.37 -0.31
N PHE A 28 9.55 -15.13 -0.80
CA PHE A 28 10.48 -14.85 -1.89
C PHE A 28 11.90 -15.29 -1.55
N GLN A 29 12.45 -14.88 -0.41
CA GLN A 29 13.82 -15.25 0.01
C GLN A 29 14.00 -16.77 0.07
N LYS A 30 13.05 -17.49 0.68
CA LYS A 30 13.07 -18.95 0.76
C LYS A 30 13.02 -19.60 -0.62
N ALA A 31 12.12 -19.14 -1.49
CA ALA A 31 11.96 -19.72 -2.82
C ALA A 31 13.16 -19.39 -3.71
N ALA A 32 13.69 -18.16 -3.62
CA ALA A 32 14.81 -17.67 -4.43
C ALA A 32 16.12 -18.41 -4.13
N ALA A 33 16.37 -18.76 -2.86
CA ALA A 33 17.54 -19.55 -2.47
C ALA A 33 17.61 -20.90 -3.21
N ALA A 34 16.47 -21.53 -3.50
CA ALA A 34 16.42 -22.81 -4.20
C ALA A 34 16.73 -22.71 -5.71
N VAL A 35 16.68 -21.50 -6.28
CA VAL A 35 16.83 -21.26 -7.74
C VAL A 35 17.92 -20.26 -8.07
N HIS A 36 18.81 -19.96 -7.14
CA HIS A 36 19.86 -18.98 -7.38
C HIS A 36 20.67 -19.35 -8.64
N PRO A 37 20.87 -18.40 -9.58
CA PRO A 37 21.52 -18.66 -10.87
C PRO A 37 22.98 -19.10 -10.74
N ASP A 38 23.65 -18.80 -9.62
CA ASP A 38 25.03 -19.22 -9.35
C ASP A 38 25.18 -20.72 -9.08
N HIS A 39 24.07 -21.43 -8.86
CA HIS A 39 24.08 -22.89 -8.72
C HIS A 39 23.86 -23.62 -10.05
N ALA A 40 23.92 -22.92 -11.19
CA ALA A 40 23.79 -23.52 -12.50
C ALA A 40 25.04 -24.33 -12.90
N ALA A 41 24.84 -25.51 -13.48
CA ALA A 41 25.92 -26.35 -14.00
C ALA A 41 26.42 -25.88 -15.38
N ASP A 42 25.55 -25.24 -16.18
CA ASP A 42 25.85 -24.75 -17.51
C ASP A 42 25.11 -23.43 -17.85
N ALA A 43 25.37 -22.90 -19.06
CA ALA A 43 24.81 -21.64 -19.52
C ALA A 43 23.28 -21.69 -19.74
N GLU A 44 22.74 -22.82 -20.19
CA GLU A 44 21.31 -23.00 -20.45
C GLU A 44 20.54 -23.07 -19.13
N GLU A 45 21.06 -23.80 -18.14
CA GLU A 45 20.52 -23.85 -16.80
C GLU A 45 20.59 -22.47 -16.12
N LYS A 46 21.67 -21.73 -16.33
CA LYS A 46 21.83 -20.36 -15.80
C LYS A 46 20.78 -19.42 -16.37
N GLU A 47 20.52 -19.47 -17.67
CA GLU A 47 19.49 -18.67 -18.33
C GLU A 47 18.09 -19.01 -17.78
N ARG A 48 17.76 -20.30 -17.70
CA ARG A 48 16.49 -20.76 -17.12
C ARG A 48 16.30 -20.33 -15.66
N ARG A 49 17.33 -20.45 -14.82
CA ARG A 49 17.29 -20.01 -13.42
C ARG A 49 17.13 -18.50 -13.30
N THR A 50 17.85 -17.74 -14.12
CA THR A 50 17.73 -16.28 -14.18
C THR A 50 16.31 -15.85 -14.55
N ALA A 51 15.74 -16.43 -15.61
CA ALA A 51 14.37 -16.14 -16.03
C ALA A 51 13.35 -16.45 -14.91
N ARG A 52 13.52 -17.59 -14.21
CA ARG A 52 12.66 -17.96 -13.09
C ARG A 52 12.82 -16.99 -11.91
N PHE A 53 14.04 -16.62 -11.56
CA PHE A 53 14.32 -15.65 -10.49
C PHE A 53 13.68 -14.28 -10.79
N THR A 54 13.79 -13.79 -12.02
CA THR A 54 13.15 -12.54 -12.46
C THR A 54 11.63 -12.60 -12.26
N ARG A 55 10.96 -13.66 -12.70
CA ARG A 55 9.51 -13.82 -12.50
C ARG A 55 9.13 -13.85 -11.01
N MET A 56 9.94 -14.50 -10.18
CA MET A 56 9.70 -14.53 -8.73
C MET A 56 9.86 -13.16 -8.08
N ASN A 57 10.85 -12.38 -8.51
CA ASN A 57 11.03 -11.01 -8.03
C ASN A 57 9.83 -10.13 -8.42
N GLU A 58 9.37 -10.24 -9.66
CA GLU A 58 8.16 -9.53 -10.12
C GLU A 58 6.90 -9.95 -9.36
N ALA A 59 6.72 -11.25 -9.09
CA ALA A 59 5.62 -11.75 -8.27
C ALA A 59 5.71 -11.19 -6.84
N SER A 60 6.90 -11.17 -6.24
CA SER A 60 7.11 -10.57 -4.92
C SER A 60 6.73 -9.10 -4.92
N ALA A 61 7.17 -8.32 -5.92
CA ALA A 61 6.82 -6.92 -6.05
C ALA A 61 5.29 -6.72 -6.18
N ARG A 62 4.61 -7.53 -7.00
CA ARG A 62 3.14 -7.48 -7.16
C ARG A 62 2.38 -7.87 -5.88
N LEU A 63 2.93 -8.73 -5.04
CA LEU A 63 2.27 -9.17 -3.79
C LEU A 63 2.66 -8.34 -2.56
N SER A 64 3.66 -7.48 -2.67
CA SER A 64 4.26 -6.77 -1.53
C SER A 64 3.32 -5.73 -0.90
N THR A 65 2.61 -4.93 -1.71
CA THR A 65 1.65 -3.96 -1.19
C THR A 65 0.24 -4.52 -1.19
N THR A 66 -0.56 -4.11 -0.20
CA THR A 66 -1.95 -4.57 -0.08
C THR A 66 -2.77 -4.31 -1.35
N PRO A 67 -2.76 -3.11 -1.96
CA PRO A 67 -3.56 -2.86 -3.15
C PRO A 67 -3.15 -3.69 -4.37
N THR A 68 -1.86 -3.95 -4.59
CA THR A 68 -1.41 -4.77 -5.72
C THR A 68 -1.71 -6.24 -5.49
N ARG A 69 -1.54 -6.73 -4.25
CA ARG A 69 -1.87 -8.10 -3.86
C ARG A 69 -3.36 -8.40 -4.03
N LEU A 70 -4.24 -7.53 -3.55
CA LEU A 70 -5.69 -7.73 -3.65
C LEU A 70 -6.16 -7.68 -5.11
N ARG A 71 -5.61 -6.75 -5.92
CA ARG A 71 -5.85 -6.74 -7.37
C ARG A 71 -5.41 -8.05 -8.03
N ARG A 72 -4.27 -8.60 -7.60
CA ARG A 72 -3.80 -9.88 -8.13
C ARG A 72 -4.75 -11.03 -7.76
N LEU A 73 -5.15 -11.09 -6.51
CA LEU A 73 -6.13 -12.09 -6.03
C LEU A 73 -7.44 -12.02 -6.81
N LEU A 74 -8.01 -10.82 -6.97
CA LEU A 74 -9.21 -10.57 -7.77
C LEU A 74 -9.02 -11.04 -9.22
N SER A 75 -7.90 -10.71 -9.85
CA SER A 75 -7.65 -11.13 -11.25
C SER A 75 -7.60 -12.65 -11.45
N LEU A 76 -7.24 -13.41 -10.41
CA LEU A 76 -7.09 -14.86 -10.46
C LEU A 76 -8.38 -15.59 -10.15
N GLU A 77 -9.19 -15.06 -9.23
CA GLU A 77 -10.36 -15.76 -8.69
C GLU A 77 -11.69 -15.13 -9.10
N TYR A 78 -11.71 -13.83 -9.37
CA TYR A 78 -12.90 -13.06 -9.69
C TYR A 78 -12.61 -12.12 -10.89
N PRO A 79 -12.37 -12.67 -12.10
CA PRO A 79 -11.92 -11.87 -13.24
C PRO A 79 -12.91 -10.76 -13.64
N ASP A 80 -14.21 -11.01 -13.53
CA ASP A 80 -15.26 -10.01 -13.77
C ASP A 80 -15.16 -8.84 -12.78
N HIS A 81 -14.63 -9.11 -11.59
CA HIS A 81 -14.43 -8.14 -10.54
C HIS A 81 -13.14 -7.34 -10.70
N ALA A 82 -12.17 -7.87 -11.46
CA ALA A 82 -10.91 -7.21 -11.76
C ALA A 82 -11.00 -6.24 -12.97
N ALA A 83 -12.10 -6.26 -13.73
CA ALA A 83 -12.29 -5.44 -14.91
C ALA A 83 -12.27 -3.93 -14.59
N ALA A 84 -11.58 -3.15 -15.43
CA ALA A 84 -11.51 -1.70 -15.32
C ALA A 84 -12.90 -1.06 -15.50
N GLY A 85 -13.25 -0.09 -14.66
CA GLY A 85 -14.47 0.72 -14.80
C GLY A 85 -15.51 0.57 -13.69
N ARG A 86 -15.30 -0.28 -12.67
CA ARG A 86 -16.18 -0.26 -11.49
C ARG A 86 -15.98 1.02 -10.68
N THR A 87 -17.07 1.77 -10.52
CA THR A 87 -17.13 2.98 -9.70
C THR A 87 -16.82 2.64 -8.26
N VAL A 88 -15.86 3.37 -7.68
CA VAL A 88 -15.58 3.29 -6.25
C VAL A 88 -16.78 3.84 -5.50
N VAL A 89 -17.43 2.99 -4.70
CA VAL A 89 -18.39 3.48 -3.70
C VAL A 89 -17.56 3.97 -2.53
N MET A 90 -17.35 5.29 -2.45
CA MET A 90 -16.74 5.89 -1.27
C MET A 90 -17.80 5.95 -0.17
N ASP A 91 -17.60 5.15 0.88
CA ASP A 91 -18.41 5.27 2.09
C ASP A 91 -18.13 6.60 2.82
N GLU A 92 -19.03 6.98 3.71
CA GLU A 92 -18.94 8.22 4.48
C GLU A 92 -17.63 8.32 5.28
N ALA A 93 -17.16 7.20 5.83
CA ALA A 93 -15.92 7.17 6.60
C ALA A 93 -14.70 7.45 5.72
N LEU A 94 -14.67 6.94 4.49
CA LEU A 94 -13.60 7.15 3.53
C LEU A 94 -13.59 8.59 2.99
N VAL A 95 -14.78 9.18 2.77
CA VAL A 95 -14.92 10.60 2.41
C VAL A 95 -14.43 11.50 3.56
N SER A 96 -14.84 11.22 4.80
CA SER A 96 -14.37 11.98 5.97
C SER A 96 -12.84 11.93 6.09
N LEU A 97 -12.25 10.75 5.89
CA LEU A 97 -10.80 10.57 5.94
C LEU A 97 -10.10 11.32 4.81
N PHE A 98 -10.65 11.32 3.59
CA PHE A 98 -10.13 12.12 2.48
C PHE A 98 -10.08 13.61 2.83
N THR A 99 -11.17 14.16 3.36
CA THR A 99 -11.27 15.58 3.74
C THR A 99 -10.27 15.92 4.85
N GLN A 100 -10.15 15.07 5.86
CA GLN A 100 -9.21 15.26 6.97
C GLN A 100 -7.75 15.26 6.49
N VAL A 101 -7.36 14.25 5.69
CA VAL A 101 -6.00 14.16 5.13
C VAL A 101 -5.71 15.35 4.23
N GLY A 102 -6.63 15.69 3.32
CA GLY A 102 -6.48 16.82 2.41
C GLY A 102 -6.28 18.14 3.15
N GLY A 103 -7.09 18.39 4.19
CA GLY A 103 -6.96 19.58 5.04
C GLY A 103 -5.62 19.64 5.77
N ALA A 104 -5.18 18.54 6.36
CA ALA A 104 -3.90 18.47 7.07
C ALA A 104 -2.69 18.70 6.15
N VAL A 105 -2.66 18.03 4.99
CA VAL A 105 -1.59 18.20 3.99
C VAL A 105 -1.56 19.64 3.46
N GLN A 106 -2.72 20.22 3.18
CA GLN A 106 -2.81 21.59 2.70
C GLN A 106 -2.34 22.60 3.76
N ALA A 107 -2.73 22.42 5.02
CA ALA A 107 -2.30 23.29 6.12
C ALA A 107 -0.78 23.25 6.31
N ALA A 108 -0.19 22.04 6.30
CA ALA A 108 1.26 21.85 6.37
C ALA A 108 2.00 22.51 5.21
N ALA A 109 1.53 22.34 3.97
CA ALA A 109 2.13 22.95 2.80
C ALA A 109 2.06 24.49 2.83
N GLN A 110 0.93 25.05 3.26
CA GLN A 110 0.77 26.50 3.43
C GLN A 110 1.72 27.06 4.48
N TRP A 111 1.82 26.40 5.64
CA TRP A 111 2.75 26.80 6.67
C TRP A 111 4.20 26.73 6.19
N ALA A 112 4.61 25.63 5.57
CA ALA A 112 5.97 25.44 5.06
C ALA A 112 6.35 26.52 4.03
N GLY A 113 5.41 26.89 3.15
CA GLY A 113 5.60 27.99 2.20
C GLY A 113 5.84 29.34 2.90
N LYS A 114 5.03 29.67 3.91
CA LYS A 114 5.20 30.90 4.70
C LYS A 114 6.51 30.90 5.49
N GLN A 115 6.86 29.76 6.09
CA GLN A 115 8.07 29.59 6.89
C GLN A 115 9.33 29.86 6.06
N ARG A 116 9.41 29.32 4.83
CA ARG A 116 10.54 29.58 3.91
C ARG A 116 10.59 31.03 3.43
N GLY A 117 9.44 31.68 3.27
CA GLY A 117 9.36 33.09 2.87
C GLY A 117 9.64 34.10 3.98
N ALA A 118 9.66 33.68 5.25
CA ALA A 118 9.87 34.57 6.39
C ALA A 118 11.34 34.95 6.54
N ALA A 119 11.66 36.21 6.22
CA ALA A 119 13.03 36.73 6.24
C ALA A 119 13.56 37.12 7.64
N SER A 120 12.69 37.23 8.65
CA SER A 120 13.07 37.66 10.00
C SER A 120 12.65 36.67 11.08
N PHE A 121 13.39 36.67 12.19
CA PHE A 121 13.06 35.86 13.37
C PHE A 121 11.65 36.15 13.91
N LEU A 122 11.26 37.43 13.95
CA LEU A 122 9.92 37.83 14.40
C LEU A 122 8.83 37.32 13.45
N ALA A 123 9.06 37.37 12.13
CA ALA A 123 8.12 36.83 11.15
C ALA A 123 7.98 35.31 11.27
N LYS A 124 9.08 34.59 11.53
CA LYS A 124 9.04 33.14 11.82
C LYS A 124 8.30 32.84 13.13
N ALA A 125 8.56 33.60 14.20
CA ALA A 125 7.89 33.43 15.49
C ALA A 125 6.38 33.64 15.40
N ALA A 126 5.91 34.58 14.55
CA ALA A 126 4.49 34.80 14.32
C ALA A 126 3.77 33.60 13.67
N LEU A 127 4.51 32.66 13.08
CA LEU A 127 3.95 31.44 12.47
C LEU A 127 3.82 30.26 13.44
N ALA A 128 4.29 30.37 14.69
CA ALA A 128 4.29 29.27 15.65
C ALA A 128 2.88 28.68 15.90
N GLY A 129 1.84 29.51 15.95
CA GLY A 129 0.46 29.03 16.08
C GLY A 129 -0.01 28.23 14.86
N GLN A 130 0.38 28.65 13.64
CA GLN A 130 0.06 27.92 12.41
C GLN A 130 0.87 26.62 12.32
N GLU A 131 2.10 26.61 12.83
CA GLU A 131 2.92 25.41 12.93
C GLU A 131 2.26 24.36 13.80
N MET A 132 1.84 24.75 15.01
CA MET A 132 1.19 23.86 15.97
C MET A 132 -0.07 23.23 15.38
N LEU A 133 -0.96 24.05 14.78
CA LEU A 133 -2.18 23.55 14.14
C LEU A 133 -1.89 22.61 12.95
N ALA A 134 -0.86 22.91 12.16
CA ALA A 134 -0.47 22.04 11.05
C ALA A 134 0.05 20.68 11.56
N ARG A 135 0.87 20.68 12.63
CA ARG A 135 1.36 19.45 13.27
C ARG A 135 0.21 18.62 13.85
N GLU A 136 -0.66 19.23 14.67
CA GLU A 136 -1.83 18.56 15.25
C GLU A 136 -2.73 17.95 14.16
N GLY A 137 -2.95 18.68 13.06
CA GLY A 137 -3.72 18.18 11.92
C GLY A 137 -3.07 16.97 11.26
N LEU A 138 -1.75 16.99 11.04
CA LEU A 138 -1.01 15.86 10.47
C LEU A 138 -0.97 14.65 11.42
N GLU A 139 -0.84 14.87 12.73
CA GLU A 139 -0.87 13.81 13.75
C GLU A 139 -2.24 13.14 13.76
N ALA A 140 -3.33 13.91 13.90
CA ALA A 140 -4.69 13.39 13.92
C ALA A 140 -5.06 12.64 12.62
N ALA A 141 -4.65 13.18 11.46
CA ALA A 141 -4.84 12.50 10.18
C ALA A 141 -4.01 11.20 10.10
N GLY A 142 -2.78 11.21 10.62
CA GLY A 142 -1.91 10.04 10.70
C GLY A 142 -2.48 8.92 11.56
N GLU A 143 -3.03 9.25 12.73
CA GLU A 143 -3.72 8.30 13.61
C GLU A 143 -4.96 7.71 12.94
N SER A 144 -5.74 8.56 12.26
CA SER A 144 -6.95 8.14 11.55
C SER A 144 -6.62 7.18 10.39
N ILE A 145 -5.53 7.44 9.65
CA ILE A 145 -5.01 6.54 8.61
C ILE A 145 -4.55 5.21 9.21
N ARG A 146 -3.80 5.24 10.32
CA ARG A 146 -3.33 4.03 11.01
C ARG A 146 -4.51 3.15 11.43
N SER A 147 -5.50 3.74 12.10
CA SER A 147 -6.73 3.04 12.49
C SER A 147 -7.52 2.50 11.29
N ALA A 148 -7.52 3.21 10.16
CA ALA A 148 -8.16 2.72 8.94
C ALA A 148 -7.40 1.54 8.30
N LEU A 149 -6.07 1.54 8.37
CA LEU A 149 -5.22 0.45 7.90
C LEU A 149 -5.39 -0.80 8.78
N ASP A 150 -5.44 -0.64 10.11
CA ASP A 150 -5.65 -1.75 11.05
C ASP A 150 -7.02 -2.42 10.82
N ARG A 151 -8.10 -1.61 10.73
CA ARG A 151 -9.44 -2.13 10.39
C ARG A 151 -9.49 -2.81 9.03
N GLN A 152 -8.74 -2.30 8.06
CA GLN A 152 -8.65 -2.95 6.76
C GLN A 152 -7.94 -4.30 6.87
N GLN A 153 -6.87 -4.41 7.64
CA GLN A 153 -6.18 -5.68 7.86
C GLN A 153 -7.09 -6.72 8.54
N ASP A 154 -7.87 -6.30 9.55
CA ASP A 154 -8.85 -7.17 10.20
C ASP A 154 -9.93 -7.64 9.21
N ALA A 155 -10.44 -6.74 8.36
CA ALA A 155 -11.40 -7.09 7.33
C ALA A 155 -10.83 -8.09 6.32
N LEU A 156 -9.56 -7.94 5.91
CA LEU A 156 -8.91 -8.90 5.01
C LEU A 156 -8.76 -10.29 5.65
N ALA A 157 -8.45 -10.35 6.94
CA ALA A 157 -8.40 -11.62 7.67
C ALA A 157 -9.78 -12.30 7.71
N GLU A 158 -10.84 -11.51 7.90
CA GLU A 158 -12.21 -12.03 7.84
C GLU A 158 -12.60 -12.52 6.45
N ILE A 159 -12.21 -11.79 5.40
CA ILE A 159 -12.40 -12.23 4.01
C ILE A 159 -11.76 -13.59 3.78
N ASP A 160 -10.53 -13.79 4.24
CA ASP A 160 -9.85 -15.08 4.10
C ASP A 160 -10.59 -16.21 4.83
N ARG A 161 -11.06 -15.99 6.06
CA ARG A 161 -11.88 -16.98 6.80
C ARG A 161 -13.18 -17.33 6.07
N ARG A 162 -13.88 -16.32 5.56
CA ARG A 162 -15.15 -16.50 4.84
C ARG A 162 -14.95 -17.22 3.50
N ARG A 163 -13.84 -16.95 2.81
CA ARG A 163 -13.43 -17.66 1.59
C ARG A 163 -13.17 -19.14 1.86
N GLU A 164 -12.47 -19.47 2.94
CA GLU A 164 -12.25 -20.86 3.36
C GLU A 164 -13.57 -21.58 3.66
N ALA A 165 -14.58 -20.85 4.15
CA ALA A 165 -15.94 -21.34 4.35
C ALA A 165 -16.84 -21.32 3.09
N ASN A 166 -16.29 -21.02 1.90
CA ASN A 166 -17.01 -20.89 0.62
C ASN A 166 -18.15 -19.86 0.63
N GLN A 167 -18.00 -18.78 1.39
CA GLN A 167 -18.96 -17.68 1.38
C GLN A 167 -18.61 -16.65 0.29
N PRO A 168 -19.62 -16.00 -0.32
CA PRO A 168 -19.38 -14.93 -1.29
C PRO A 168 -18.75 -13.71 -0.59
N VAL A 169 -17.70 -13.17 -1.22
CA VAL A 169 -16.87 -12.06 -0.71
C VAL A 169 -16.32 -11.16 -1.82
N ASP A 170 -16.65 -11.47 -3.08
CA ASP A 170 -16.07 -10.91 -4.30
C ASP A 170 -16.26 -9.39 -4.41
N ASP A 171 -17.45 -8.88 -4.11
CA ASP A 171 -17.71 -7.44 -4.05
C ASP A 171 -16.96 -6.75 -2.91
N GLU A 172 -16.97 -7.35 -1.72
CA GLU A 172 -16.31 -6.79 -0.54
C GLU A 172 -14.79 -6.74 -0.70
N LEU A 173 -14.20 -7.80 -1.27
CA LEU A 173 -12.78 -7.88 -1.61
C LEU A 173 -12.40 -6.79 -2.64
N ALA A 174 -13.26 -6.55 -3.64
CA ALA A 174 -13.05 -5.48 -4.61
C ALA A 174 -13.09 -4.09 -3.97
N THR A 175 -14.05 -3.85 -3.06
CA THR A 175 -14.12 -2.61 -2.29
C THR A 175 -12.88 -2.41 -1.42
N LEU A 176 -12.42 -3.46 -0.72
CA LEU A 176 -11.21 -3.41 0.10
C LEU A 176 -9.95 -3.15 -0.74
N ALA A 177 -9.86 -3.73 -1.95
CA ALA A 177 -8.75 -3.47 -2.87
C ALA A 177 -8.66 -2.00 -3.29
N GLN A 178 -9.80 -1.38 -3.57
CA GLN A 178 -9.88 0.05 -3.92
C GLN A 178 -9.55 0.93 -2.71
N ARG A 179 -10.14 0.64 -1.55
CA ARG A 179 -9.88 1.34 -0.29
C ARG A 179 -8.40 1.33 0.07
N ALA A 180 -7.74 0.18 -0.09
CA ALA A 180 -6.31 0.04 0.19
C ALA A 180 -5.46 1.01 -0.64
N ALA A 181 -5.80 1.22 -1.92
CA ALA A 181 -5.05 2.13 -2.79
C ALA A 181 -5.15 3.59 -2.31
N PHE A 182 -6.30 4.01 -1.80
CA PHE A 182 -6.46 5.35 -1.22
C PHE A 182 -5.67 5.49 0.09
N LEU A 183 -5.78 4.51 0.99
CA LEU A 183 -5.09 4.56 2.29
C LEU A 183 -3.57 4.61 2.12
N GLU A 184 -2.99 3.80 1.23
CA GLU A 184 -1.55 3.82 0.94
C GLU A 184 -1.11 5.18 0.37
N LYS A 185 -1.88 5.72 -0.59
CA LYS A 185 -1.61 7.04 -1.17
C LYS A 185 -1.63 8.15 -0.12
N TRP A 186 -2.64 8.16 0.75
CA TRP A 186 -2.79 9.18 1.79
C TRP A 186 -1.72 9.07 2.87
N GLN A 187 -1.31 7.85 3.23
CA GLN A 187 -0.18 7.64 4.13
C GLN A 187 1.11 8.27 3.56
N VAL A 188 1.40 8.06 2.28
CA VAL A 188 2.56 8.67 1.60
C VAL A 188 2.45 10.19 1.54
N GLN A 189 1.25 10.73 1.30
CA GLN A 189 1.03 12.18 1.32
C GLN A 189 1.29 12.81 2.68
N LEU A 190 0.84 12.18 3.77
CA LEU A 190 1.11 12.65 5.13
C LEU A 190 2.60 12.58 5.47
N GLN A 191 3.29 11.50 5.13
CA GLN A 191 4.74 11.39 5.30
C GLN A 191 5.49 12.49 4.53
N SER A 192 5.07 12.76 3.29
CA SER A 192 5.64 13.82 2.47
C SER A 192 5.38 15.21 3.05
N ALA A 193 4.20 15.44 3.64
CA ALA A 193 3.86 16.69 4.31
C ALA A 193 4.73 16.92 5.55
N TRP A 194 4.94 15.89 6.38
CA TRP A 194 5.87 15.94 7.51
C TRP A 194 7.29 16.28 7.07
N ALA A 195 7.82 15.57 6.06
CA ALA A 195 9.13 15.86 5.50
C ALA A 195 9.25 17.30 4.98
N GLY A 196 8.20 17.79 4.32
CA GLY A 196 8.12 19.17 3.84
C GLY A 196 8.13 20.21 4.96
N MET A 197 7.53 19.89 6.12
CA MET A 197 7.58 20.75 7.31
C MET A 197 8.97 20.79 7.93
N PHE A 198 9.62 19.63 8.11
CA PHE A 198 10.99 19.58 8.63
C PHE A 198 11.97 20.36 7.76
N ALA A 199 11.91 20.16 6.44
CA ALA A 199 12.74 20.89 5.49
C ALA A 199 12.44 22.40 5.40
N ALA A 200 11.38 22.90 6.05
CA ALA A 200 11.11 24.34 6.15
C ALA A 200 11.67 24.97 7.45
N LEU A 201 12.10 24.14 8.41
CA LEU A 201 12.74 24.58 9.65
C LEU A 201 14.26 24.74 9.51
N ASP A 202 14.86 23.97 8.61
CA ASP A 202 16.26 24.08 8.19
C ASP A 202 16.54 25.38 7.41
#